data_AF-W7FPV0-F1
#
_entry.id   AF-W7FPV0-F1
#
_cell.length_a   1.000
_cell.length_b   1.000
_cell.length_c   1.000
_cell.angle_alpha   90.00
_cell.angle_beta   90.00
_cell.angle_gamma   90.00
#
_symmetry.space_group_name_H-M   'P 1'
#
loop_
_entity.id
_entity.type
_entity.pdbx_description
1 polymer ?
#
loop_
_entity_poly.entity_id
_entity_poly.type
_entity_poly.pdbx_seq_one_letter_code
_entity_poly.pdbx_strand_id
1 'polypeptide(L)' 'MNSSKSSKHNVQNTTYEAASSKLSAVKLGYYDDPFLKHFVKRIETRSPLINRGKYKKRTNILCLLL' A
#
# COMPACT_ATOMS: atom_id res chain seq x y z
N MET A 1 -26.59 9.44 13.60
CA MET A 1 -25.93 8.98 12.36
C MET A 1 -25.07 7.77 12.71
N ASN A 2 -25.38 6.64 12.08
CA ASN A 2 -25.17 5.29 12.62
C ASN A 2 -23.70 4.87 12.76
N SER A 3 -23.41 4.41 13.98
CA SER A 3 -22.69 3.18 14.33
C SER A 3 -21.26 3.03 13.84
N SER A 4 -20.32 3.27 14.77
CA SER A 4 -19.23 2.34 15.10
C SER A 4 -18.98 1.25 14.05
N LYS A 5 -18.24 1.57 12.98
CA LYS A 5 -17.64 0.51 12.14
C LYS A 5 -16.83 -0.37 13.09
N SER A 6 -17.21 -1.64 13.18
CA SER A 6 -16.52 -2.64 13.98
C SER A 6 -15.01 -2.52 13.76
N SER A 7 -14.22 -2.55 14.84
CA SER A 7 -12.76 -2.41 14.76
C SER A 7 -12.14 -3.32 13.70
N LYS A 8 -12.68 -4.54 13.55
CA LYS A 8 -12.29 -5.53 12.52
C LYS A 8 -12.44 -4.98 11.10
N HIS A 9 -13.53 -4.29 10.81
CA HIS A 9 -13.78 -3.69 9.50
C HIS A 9 -12.77 -2.56 9.20
N ASN A 10 -12.40 -1.76 10.21
CA ASN A 10 -11.41 -0.69 10.02
C ASN A 10 -10.00 -1.25 9.79
N VAL A 11 -9.63 -2.34 10.48
CA VAL A 11 -8.35 -3.05 10.27
C VAL A 11 -8.27 -3.63 8.86
N GLN A 12 -9.36 -4.25 8.39
CA GLN A 12 -9.43 -4.80 7.03
C GLN A 12 -9.31 -3.71 5.97
N ASN A 13 -10.03 -2.59 6.13
CA ASN A 13 -9.94 -1.47 5.20
C ASN A 13 -8.53 -0.86 5.14
N THR A 14 -7.87 -0.71 6.28
CA THR A 14 -6.48 -0.20 6.33
C THR A 14 -5.53 -1.11 5.54
N THR A 15 -5.78 -2.42 5.57
CA THR A 15 -5.00 -3.40 4.79
C THR A 15 -5.20 -3.19 3.29
N TYR A 16 -6.44 -3.04 2.84
CA TYR A 16 -6.75 -2.74 1.43
C TYR A 16 -6.15 -1.41 0.97
N GLU A 17 -6.27 -0.35 1.76
CA GLU A 17 -5.68 0.96 1.44
C GLU A 17 -4.15 0.90 1.37
N ALA A 18 -3.51 0.12 2.25
CA ALA A 18 -2.07 -0.09 2.21
C ALA A 18 -1.65 -0.79 0.90
N ALA A 19 -2.40 -1.80 0.45
CA ALA A 19 -2.15 -2.51 -0.80
C ALA A 19 -2.35 -1.60 -2.02
N SER A 20 -3.44 -0.83 -2.08
CA SER A 20 -3.69 0.15 -3.15
C SER A 20 -2.58 1.19 -3.25
N SER A 21 -2.08 1.67 -2.11
CA SER A 21 -0.97 2.62 -2.14
C SER A 21 0.37 2.00 -2.50
N LYS A 22 0.62 0.72 -2.20
CA LYS A 22 1.82 0.02 -2.73
C LYS A 22 1.75 -0.04 -4.27
N LEU A 23 0.57 -0.32 -4.82
CA LEU A 23 0.35 -0.36 -6.27
C LEU A 23 0.60 1.01 -6.93
N SER A 24 0.26 2.12 -6.25
CA SER A 24 0.60 3.48 -6.73
C SER A 24 2.11 3.65 -6.91
N ALA A 25 2.92 3.14 -5.99
CA ALA A 25 4.38 3.27 -6.05
C ALA A 25 4.97 2.39 -7.15
N VAL A 26 4.46 1.17 -7.33
CA VAL A 26 4.86 0.27 -8.44
C VAL A 26 4.55 0.88 -9.79
N LYS A 27 3.34 1.44 -9.96
CA LYS A 27 2.93 2.10 -11.21
C LYS A 27 3.79 3.31 -11.58
N LEU A 28 4.36 3.99 -10.59
CA LEU A 28 5.27 5.12 -10.79
C LEU A 28 6.74 4.69 -10.93
N GLY A 29 7.03 3.39 -10.94
CA GLY A 29 8.38 2.87 -11.14
C GLY A 29 9.30 2.99 -9.92
N TYR A 30 8.76 3.16 -8.71
CA TYR A 30 9.60 3.16 -7.50
C TYR A 30 10.23 1.78 -7.25
N TYR A 31 9.57 0.71 -7.66
CA TYR A 31 10.08 -0.66 -7.61
C TYR A 31 9.16 -1.58 -8.43
N ASP A 32 9.70 -2.73 -8.84
CA ASP A 32 8.95 -3.71 -9.63
C ASP A 32 8.27 -4.76 -8.74
N ASP A 33 6.97 -4.95 -8.99
CA ASP A 33 6.15 -5.99 -8.37
C ASP A 33 5.01 -6.38 -9.34
N PRO A 34 5.25 -7.34 -10.25
CA PRO A 34 4.29 -7.69 -11.29
C PRO A 34 3.05 -8.42 -10.75
N PHE A 35 3.10 -8.91 -9.51
CA PHE A 35 2.04 -9.68 -8.90
C PHE A 35 1.01 -8.80 -8.19
N LEU A 36 1.44 -7.67 -7.65
CA LEU A 36 0.61 -6.78 -6.83
C LEU A 36 -0.70 -6.32 -7.51
N LYS A 37 -0.70 -6.22 -8.85
CA LYS A 37 -1.89 -5.86 -9.65
C LYS A 37 -3.05 -6.85 -9.50
N HIS A 38 -2.80 -8.10 -9.14
CA HIS A 38 -3.85 -9.12 -9.00
C HIS A 38 -4.49 -9.12 -7.60
N PHE A 39 -3.81 -8.54 -6.59
CA PHE A 39 -4.26 -8.52 -5.20
C PHE A 39 -5.01 -7.24 -4.82
N VAL A 40 -5.02 -6.25 -5.70
CA VAL A 40 -5.61 -4.94 -5.45
C VAL A 40 -6.77 -4.73 -6.41
N LYS A 41 -7.98 -4.53 -5.86
CA LYS A 41 -9.19 -4.27 -6.67
C LYS A 41 -9.22 -2.87 -7.28
N ARG A 42 -8.61 -1.86 -6.63
CA ARG A 42 -8.70 -0.46 -7.05
C ARG A 42 -7.31 0.18 -7.12
N ILE A 43 -7.04 0.85 -8.24
CA ILE A 43 -5.86 1.69 -8.37
C ILE A 43 -6.16 3.04 -7.74
N GLU A 44 -5.37 3.42 -6.75
CA GLU A 44 -5.41 4.75 -6.14
C GLU A 44 -4.08 5.45 -6.40
N THR A 45 -4.13 6.68 -6.87
CA THR A 45 -2.95 7.52 -7.03
C THR A 45 -2.64 8.22 -5.72
N ARG A 46 -1.42 8.03 -5.19
CA ARG A 46 -0.93 8.74 -4.01
C ARG A 46 0.12 9.77 -4.39
N SER A 47 0.34 10.77 -3.53
CA SER A 47 1.33 11.80 -3.78
C SER A 47 2.75 11.21 -3.85
N PRO A 48 3.66 11.80 -4.65
CA PRO A 48 5.04 11.33 -4.76
C PRO A 48 5.76 11.24 -3.41
N LEU A 49 5.46 12.16 -2.48
CA LEU A 49 6.03 12.15 -1.12
C LEU A 49 5.68 10.87 -0.34
N ILE A 50 4.42 10.43 -0.41
CA ILE A 50 3.96 9.19 0.23
C ILE A 50 4.65 7.98 -0.40
N ASN A 51 4.73 7.95 -1.73
CA ASN A 51 5.36 6.83 -2.45
C ASN A 51 6.86 6.71 -2.15
N ARG A 52 7.57 7.86 -2.04
CA ARG A 52 8.97 7.90 -1.62
C ARG A 52 9.17 7.34 -0.22
N GLY A 53 8.31 7.70 0.74
CA GLY A 53 8.38 7.16 2.10
C GLY A 53 8.17 5.64 2.13
N LYS A 54 7.25 5.13 1.32
CA LYS A 54 6.98 3.68 1.21
C LYS A 54 8.12 2.92 0.56
N TYR A 55 8.76 3.50 -0.45
CA TYR A 55 9.98 2.94 -1.04
C TYR A 55 11.07 2.78 0.04
N LYS A 56 11.40 3.85 0.77
CA LYS A 56 12.42 3.80 1.83
C LYS A 56 12.12 2.74 2.89
N LYS A 57 10.85 2.62 3.34
CA LYS A 57 10.43 1.59 4.29
C LYS A 57 10.61 0.17 3.72
N ARG A 58 10.20 -0.07 2.46
CA ARG A 58 10.36 -1.38 1.80
C ARG A 58 11.84 -1.75 1.67
N THR A 59 12.68 -0.84 1.20
CA THR A 59 14.13 -1.07 1.08
C THR A 59 14.75 -1.38 2.44
N ASN A 60 14.37 -0.67 3.50
CA ASN A 60 14.90 -0.92 4.85
C ASN A 60 14.54 -2.33 5.36
N ILE A 61 13.28 -2.74 5.19
CA ILE A 61 12.83 -4.09 5.58
C ILE A 61 13.58 -5.14 4.76
N LEU A 62 13.78 -4.92 3.46
CA LEU A 62 14.53 -5.85 2.62
C LEU A 62 16.00 -5.97 3.08
N CYS A 63 16.65 -4.86 3.42
CA CYS A 63 18.01 -4.86 3.94
C CYS A 63 18.15 -5.53 5.32
N LEU A 64 17.08 -5.56 6.13
CA LEU A 64 17.08 -6.25 7.42
C LEU A 64 16.85 -7.76 7.31
N LEU A 65 16.38 -8.24 6.15
CA LEU A 65 16.09 -9.65 5.90
C LEU A 65 17.20 -10.34 5.08
N LEU A 66 18.27 -9.61 4.73
CA LEU A 66 19.45 -10.06 4.01
C LEU A 66 20.67 -9.93 4.92
#